data_AF-A0A8D8C7N4-F1
#
_entry.id   AF-A0A8D8C7N4-F1
#
_cell.length_a   1.000
_cell.length_b   1.000
_cell.length_c   1.000
_cell.angle_alpha   90.00
_cell.angle_beta   90.00
_cell.angle_gamma   90.00
#
_symmetry.space_group_name_H-M   'P 1'
#
loop_
_entity.id
_entity.type
_entity.pdbx_description
1 polymer ?
#
loop_
_entity_poly.entity_id
_entity_poly.type
_entity_poly.pdbx_seq_one_letter_code
_entity_poly.pdbx_strand_id
1 'polypeptide(L)'
;TIRNSGIRGGRFLSPTKVWKPDCDPNAPEYYTAKDFYIGAIIIVHAHRFRIVSSDLYVYRYMQAHPEMFSTTAIETVQAYLLAEGHLKEDLRQAIAEDCKRHPPEDVVEYAIEPRGIGEVDKRLENFTLEDAKKD
;
A
#
# COMPACT_ATOMS: atom_id res chain seq x y z
N THR A 1 -13.31 9.15 -25.29
CA THR A 1 -12.35 8.55 -26.24
C THR A 1 -10.97 9.06 -25.91
N ILE A 2 -9.97 8.18 -25.86
CA ILE A 2 -8.58 8.59 -25.67
C ILE A 2 -8.06 9.13 -27.01
N ARG A 3 -7.45 10.31 -27.01
CA ARG A 3 -6.92 10.92 -28.25
C ARG A 3 -5.77 10.07 -28.77
N ASN A 4 -5.67 9.92 -30.10
CA ASN A 4 -4.60 9.18 -30.78
C ASN A 4 -4.57 7.67 -30.49
N SER A 5 -5.65 7.06 -29.98
CA SER A 5 -5.68 5.60 -29.76
C SER A 5 -6.06 4.79 -31.01
N GLY A 6 -6.67 5.44 -32.03
CA GLY A 6 -7.24 4.74 -33.20
C GLY A 6 -8.47 3.88 -32.91
N ILE A 7 -8.88 3.75 -31.64
CA ILE A 7 -9.97 2.89 -31.19
C ILE A 7 -11.11 3.75 -30.64
N ARG A 8 -12.33 3.50 -31.13
CA ARG A 8 -13.54 4.06 -30.52
C ARG A 8 -13.75 3.42 -29.15
N GLY A 9 -13.53 4.21 -28.10
CA GLY A 9 -13.87 3.81 -26.73
C GLY A 9 -15.38 3.67 -26.55
N GLY A 10 -15.78 2.81 -25.62
CA GLY A 10 -17.17 2.52 -25.31
C GLY A 10 -17.28 1.49 -24.19
N ARG A 11 -18.49 1.00 -23.96
CA ARG A 11 -18.75 -0.07 -23.00
C ARG A 11 -18.23 -1.40 -23.56
N PHE A 12 -17.31 -2.06 -22.85
CA PHE A 12 -16.83 -3.38 -23.24
C PHE A 12 -17.89 -4.47 -23.03
N LEU A 13 -18.55 -4.46 -21.86
CA LEU A 13 -19.58 -5.44 -21.50
C LEU A 13 -20.77 -4.76 -20.80
N SER A 14 -22.00 -5.15 -21.14
CA SER A 14 -23.21 -4.80 -20.39
C SER A 14 -23.24 -5.47 -19.01
N PRO A 15 -23.97 -4.91 -18.02
CA PRO A 15 -24.11 -5.55 -16.71
C PRO A 15 -24.64 -6.98 -16.86
N THR A 16 -23.74 -7.95 -16.68
CA THR A 16 -24.00 -9.38 -16.92
C THR A 16 -23.17 -10.15 -15.90
N LYS A 17 -23.72 -11.25 -15.37
CA LYS A 17 -22.96 -12.15 -14.50
C LYS A 17 -21.93 -12.91 -15.33
N VAL A 18 -20.68 -12.91 -14.88
CA VAL A 18 -19.57 -13.59 -15.57
C VAL A 18 -19.17 -14.82 -14.78
N TRP A 19 -19.19 -15.99 -15.43
CA TRP A 19 -18.73 -17.25 -14.86
C TRP A 19 -17.21 -17.39 -14.96
N LYS A 20 -16.64 -18.23 -14.09
CA LYS A 20 -15.23 -18.60 -14.11
C LYS A 20 -14.92 -19.47 -15.34
N PRO A 21 -13.71 -19.42 -15.91
CA PRO A 21 -13.37 -20.11 -17.15
C PRO A 21 -13.44 -21.64 -17.07
N ASP A 22 -13.27 -22.20 -15.87
CA ASP A 22 -13.15 -23.65 -15.64
C ASP A 22 -14.35 -24.24 -14.89
N CYS A 23 -15.51 -23.56 -14.88
CA CYS A 23 -16.69 -24.06 -14.18
C CYS A 23 -17.51 -25.03 -15.02
N ASP A 24 -18.22 -25.94 -14.35
CA ASP A 24 -19.15 -26.87 -14.99
C ASP A 24 -20.29 -26.12 -15.70
N PRO A 25 -20.60 -26.41 -16.97
CA PRO A 25 -21.70 -25.75 -17.70
C PRO A 25 -23.07 -25.96 -17.05
N ASN A 26 -23.24 -27.07 -16.31
CA ASN A 26 -24.48 -27.40 -15.60
C ASN A 26 -24.56 -26.76 -14.21
N ALA A 27 -23.45 -26.24 -13.69
CA ALA A 27 -23.35 -25.61 -12.37
C ALA A 27 -22.35 -24.45 -12.41
N PRO A 28 -22.71 -23.31 -13.05
CA PRO A 28 -21.77 -22.22 -13.27
C PRO A 28 -21.38 -21.53 -11.96
N GLU A 29 -20.07 -21.41 -11.74
CA GLU A 29 -19.51 -20.62 -10.64
C GLU A 29 -19.20 -19.20 -11.14
N TYR A 30 -19.67 -18.19 -10.43
CA TYR A 30 -19.48 -16.79 -10.79
C TYR A 30 -18.32 -16.17 -10.05
N TYR A 31 -17.70 -15.14 -10.66
CA TYR A 31 -16.75 -14.31 -9.92
C TYR A 31 -17.44 -13.62 -8.74
N THR A 32 -16.73 -13.61 -7.62
CA THR A 32 -17.16 -12.98 -6.37
C THR A 32 -16.15 -11.92 -5.95
N ALA A 33 -16.50 -11.11 -4.96
CA ALA A 33 -15.62 -10.09 -4.38
C ALA A 33 -14.24 -10.65 -3.96
N LYS A 34 -14.17 -11.93 -3.58
CA LYS A 34 -12.93 -12.61 -3.18
C LYS A 34 -11.92 -12.78 -4.31
N ASP A 35 -12.38 -12.78 -5.56
CA ASP A 35 -11.53 -12.95 -6.74
C ASP A 35 -10.88 -11.62 -7.20
N PHE A 36 -11.30 -10.47 -6.65
CA PHE A 36 -10.82 -9.15 -7.05
C PHE A 36 -9.76 -8.61 -6.08
N TYR A 37 -8.50 -8.58 -6.52
CA TYR A 37 -7.37 -7.99 -5.81
C TYR A 37 -6.36 -7.37 -6.78
N ILE A 38 -5.44 -6.53 -6.29
CA ILE A 38 -4.44 -5.90 -7.16
C ILE A 38 -3.50 -6.97 -7.73
N GLY A 39 -3.38 -7.01 -9.06
CA GLY A 39 -2.62 -8.01 -9.79
C GLY A 39 -3.43 -9.23 -10.24
N ALA A 40 -4.67 -9.40 -9.79
CA ALA A 40 -5.53 -10.50 -10.20
C ALA A 40 -5.79 -10.49 -11.71
N ILE A 41 -5.86 -11.68 -12.31
CA ILE A 41 -6.20 -11.88 -13.72
C ILE A 41 -7.61 -12.44 -13.81
N ILE A 42 -8.55 -11.65 -14.31
CA ILE A 42 -9.94 -12.03 -14.53
C ILE A 42 -10.14 -12.38 -16.00
N ILE A 43 -10.72 -13.53 -16.27
CA ILE A 43 -11.06 -13.97 -17.63
C ILE A 43 -12.54 -13.72 -17.89
N VAL A 44 -12.84 -12.87 -18.87
CA VAL A 44 -14.20 -12.52 -19.29
C VAL A 44 -14.33 -12.79 -20.79
N HIS A 45 -15.15 -13.77 -21.18
CA HIS A 45 -15.36 -14.16 -22.58
C HIS A 45 -14.06 -14.31 -23.39
N ALA A 46 -13.12 -15.12 -22.89
CA ALA A 46 -11.77 -15.35 -23.47
C ALA A 46 -10.81 -14.14 -23.49
N HIS A 47 -11.19 -13.00 -22.90
CA HIS A 47 -10.30 -11.87 -22.67
C HIS A 47 -9.75 -11.87 -21.25
N ARG A 48 -8.44 -11.61 -21.11
CA ARG A 48 -7.73 -11.53 -19.83
C ARG A 48 -7.60 -10.08 -19.40
N PHE A 49 -8.16 -9.74 -18.25
CA PHE A 49 -8.07 -8.43 -17.62
C PHE A 49 -7.22 -8.53 -16.36
N ARG A 50 -6.18 -7.71 -16.26
CA ARG A 50 -5.40 -7.57 -15.02
C ARG A 50 -5.90 -6.36 -14.25
N ILE A 51 -6.25 -6.55 -12.98
CA ILE A 51 -6.55 -5.45 -12.08
C ILE A 51 -5.23 -4.79 -11.70
N VAL A 52 -5.07 -3.52 -12.07
CA VAL A 52 -3.81 -2.79 -11.86
C VAL A 52 -3.87 -1.79 -10.73
N SER A 53 -5.06 -1.31 -10.40
CA SER A 53 -5.29 -0.25 -9.43
C SER A 53 -6.68 -0.34 -8.81
N SER A 54 -6.87 0.39 -7.72
CA SER A 54 -8.15 0.54 -7.04
C SER A 54 -8.30 1.97 -6.51
N ASP A 55 -9.54 2.40 -6.29
CA ASP A 55 -9.85 3.72 -5.73
C ASP A 55 -9.97 3.64 -4.20
N LEU A 56 -9.83 4.78 -3.53
CA LEU A 56 -9.94 4.90 -2.07
C LEU A 56 -11.32 4.47 -1.57
N TYR A 57 -12.38 4.79 -2.32
CA TYR A 57 -13.74 4.37 -1.98
C TYR A 57 -13.86 2.84 -1.90
N VAL A 58 -13.27 2.12 -2.86
CA VAL A 58 -13.28 0.66 -2.89
C VAL A 58 -12.57 0.09 -1.67
N TYR A 59 -11.43 0.66 -1.30
CA TYR A 59 -10.70 0.23 -0.11
C TYR A 59 -11.50 0.43 1.18
N ARG A 60 -12.13 1.60 1.36
CA ARG A 60 -13.02 1.87 2.51
C ARG A 60 -14.19 0.90 2.56
N TYR A 61 -14.77 0.55 1.41
CA TYR A 61 -15.81 -0.46 1.31
C TYR A 61 -15.31 -1.85 1.72
N MET A 62 -14.11 -2.23 1.31
CA MET A 62 -13.49 -3.49 1.71
C MET A 62 -13.23 -3.56 3.22
N GLN A 63 -12.82 -2.45 3.84
CA GLN A 63 -12.63 -2.36 5.29
C GLN A 63 -13.94 -2.46 6.07
N ALA A 64 -15.04 -1.91 5.54
CA ALA A 64 -16.35 -1.97 6.19
C ALA A 64 -16.99 -3.37 6.12
N HIS A 65 -16.60 -4.19 5.14
CA HIS A 65 -17.18 -5.50 4.88
C HIS A 65 -16.13 -6.61 4.66
N PRO A 66 -15.23 -6.85 5.63
CA PRO A 66 -14.13 -7.79 5.47
C PRO A 66 -14.59 -9.23 5.22
N GLU A 67 -15.80 -9.61 5.61
CA GLU A 67 -16.40 -10.93 5.39
C GLU A 67 -16.62 -11.28 3.90
N MET A 68 -16.75 -10.25 3.05
CA MET A 68 -16.98 -10.43 1.61
C MET A 68 -15.67 -10.61 0.82
N PHE A 69 -14.55 -10.19 1.37
CA PHE A 69 -13.25 -10.16 0.68
C PHE A 69 -12.27 -11.16 1.31
N SER A 70 -11.20 -11.48 0.59
CA SER A 70 -10.06 -12.18 1.18
C SER A 70 -9.16 -11.17 1.89
N THR A 71 -8.52 -11.58 2.99
CA THR A 71 -7.56 -10.73 3.73
C THR A 71 -6.45 -10.22 2.80
N THR A 72 -5.94 -11.11 1.95
CA THR A 72 -4.95 -10.79 0.91
C THR A 72 -5.44 -9.74 -0.08
N ALA A 73 -6.73 -9.72 -0.43
CA ALA A 73 -7.27 -8.70 -1.33
C ALA A 73 -7.23 -7.31 -0.68
N ILE A 74 -7.60 -7.20 0.60
CA ILE A 74 -7.59 -5.94 1.33
C ILE A 74 -6.14 -5.42 1.46
N GLU A 75 -5.21 -6.29 1.83
CA GLU A 75 -3.79 -5.97 2.00
C GLU A 75 -3.15 -5.48 0.70
N THR A 76 -3.41 -6.16 -0.42
CA THR A 76 -2.85 -5.75 -1.73
C THR A 76 -3.36 -4.39 -2.18
N VAL A 77 -4.66 -4.10 -1.96
CA VAL A 77 -5.25 -2.79 -2.25
C VAL A 77 -4.67 -1.71 -1.33
N GLN A 78 -4.50 -2.00 -0.05
CA GLN A 78 -3.86 -1.10 0.90
C GLN A 78 -2.43 -0.76 0.48
N ALA A 79 -1.63 -1.77 0.14
CA ALA A 79 -0.25 -1.58 -0.30
C ALA A 79 -0.16 -0.71 -1.56
N TYR A 80 -1.05 -0.92 -2.53
CA TYR A 80 -1.16 -0.09 -3.73
C TYR A 80 -1.48 1.38 -3.38
N LEU A 81 -2.49 1.62 -2.54
CA LEU A 81 -2.90 2.98 -2.16
C LEU A 81 -1.85 3.71 -1.31
N LEU A 82 -1.07 2.98 -0.50
CA LEU A 82 0.06 3.52 0.24
C LEU A 82 1.18 3.94 -0.72
N ALA A 83 1.51 3.12 -1.71
CA ALA A 83 2.55 3.39 -2.70
C ALA A 83 2.21 4.62 -3.56
N GLU A 84 0.95 4.77 -3.97
CA GLU A 84 0.46 5.97 -4.69
C GLU A 84 0.32 7.20 -3.77
N GLY A 85 0.32 7.01 -2.45
CA GLY A 85 0.21 8.10 -1.47
C GLY A 85 -1.21 8.64 -1.26
N HIS A 86 -2.23 7.89 -1.65
CA HIS A 86 -3.65 8.26 -1.46
C HIS A 86 -4.13 8.11 -0.01
N LEU A 87 -3.39 7.38 0.84
CA LEU A 87 -3.71 7.13 2.24
C LEU A 87 -3.10 8.15 3.22
N LYS A 88 -2.49 9.25 2.74
CA LYS A 88 -1.77 10.21 3.60
C LYS A 88 -2.64 10.84 4.68
N GLU A 89 -3.91 11.12 4.39
CA GLU A 89 -4.86 11.71 5.35
C GLU A 89 -5.28 10.68 6.40
N ASP A 90 -5.67 9.48 5.96
CA ASP A 90 -6.04 8.39 6.86
C ASP A 90 -4.86 8.02 7.78
N LEU A 91 -3.62 8.04 7.28
CA LEU A 91 -2.41 7.83 8.09
C LEU A 91 -2.19 8.96 9.11
N ARG A 92 -2.34 10.23 8.70
CA ARG A 92 -2.24 11.38 9.62
C ARG A 92 -3.28 11.30 10.73
N GLN A 93 -4.50 10.89 10.39
CA GLN A 93 -5.57 10.73 11.36
C GLN A 93 -5.28 9.58 12.33
N ALA A 94 -4.84 8.42 11.83
CA ALA A 94 -4.46 7.29 12.67
C ALA A 94 -3.35 7.66 13.67
N ILE A 95 -2.28 8.32 13.21
CA ILE A 95 -1.19 8.82 14.07
C ILE A 95 -1.74 9.79 15.13
N ALA A 96 -2.59 10.73 14.72
CA ALA A 96 -3.18 11.70 15.65
C ALA A 96 -4.11 11.06 16.68
N GLU A 97 -4.83 9.99 16.33
CA GLU A 97 -5.66 9.21 17.25
C GLU A 97 -4.81 8.38 18.21
N ASP A 98 -3.75 7.74 17.73
CA ASP A 98 -2.84 6.97 18.56
C ASP A 98 -2.12 7.85 19.59
N CYS A 99 -1.65 9.04 19.19
CA CYS A 99 -1.09 10.05 20.12
C CYS A 99 -2.10 10.53 21.19
N LYS A 100 -3.41 10.39 20.95
CA LYS A 100 -4.44 10.69 21.96
C LYS A 100 -4.73 9.49 22.85
N ARG A 101 -4.66 8.27 22.31
CA ARG A 101 -4.96 7.00 23.01
C ARG A 101 -3.84 6.58 23.94
N HIS A 102 -2.60 6.72 23.49
CA HIS A 102 -1.41 6.78 24.32
C HIS A 102 -0.92 8.22 24.26
N PRO A 103 -1.35 9.11 25.17
CA PRO A 103 -0.53 10.29 25.43
C PRO A 103 0.89 9.77 25.71
N PRO A 104 1.94 10.51 25.35
CA PRO A 104 3.29 10.12 25.72
C PRO A 104 3.38 10.12 27.25
N GLU A 105 3.01 9.00 27.87
CA GLU A 105 3.43 8.62 29.21
C GLU A 105 4.92 8.38 29.04
N ASP A 106 5.65 9.44 29.36
CA ASP A 106 7.06 9.60 29.11
C ASP A 106 7.38 9.50 27.61
N VAL A 107 7.36 10.67 26.94
CA VAL A 107 8.64 11.02 26.31
C VAL A 107 9.59 10.94 27.49
N VAL A 108 10.24 9.78 27.68
CA VAL A 108 11.57 9.80 28.24
C VAL A 108 12.24 10.67 27.21
N GLU A 109 12.29 11.97 27.52
CA GLU A 109 13.41 12.78 27.20
C GLU A 109 14.54 11.91 27.77
N TYR A 110 15.04 11.00 26.94
CA TYR A 110 16.45 10.92 26.77
C TYR A 110 16.79 12.36 26.39
N ALA A 111 16.89 13.20 27.42
CA ALA A 111 17.99 14.09 27.55
C ALA A 111 19.09 13.22 27.01
N ILE A 112 19.57 13.61 25.83
CA ILE A 112 20.92 13.30 25.49
C ILE A 112 21.65 14.01 26.63
N GLU A 113 21.74 13.36 27.80
CA GLU A 113 22.82 13.47 28.75
C GLU A 113 24.00 13.62 27.80
N PRO A 114 24.60 14.83 27.70
CA PRO A 114 25.57 15.11 26.67
C PRO A 114 26.56 13.98 26.78
N ARG A 115 26.51 13.03 25.81
CA ARG A 115 27.17 11.75 25.96
C ARG A 115 28.61 12.14 26.20
N GLY A 116 29.07 11.94 27.44
CA GLY A 116 30.34 12.48 27.88
C GLY A 116 31.36 12.10 26.83
N ILE A 117 32.04 13.12 26.28
CA ILE A 117 32.94 13.04 25.12
C ILE A 117 33.56 11.65 25.09
N GLY A 118 33.10 10.82 24.15
CA GLY A 118 33.50 9.42 24.10
C GLY A 118 35.01 9.35 23.99
N GLU A 119 35.63 8.26 24.42
CA GLU A 119 37.09 8.15 24.32
C GLU A 119 37.60 8.32 22.88
N VAL A 120 36.74 8.03 21.90
CA VAL A 120 36.94 8.35 20.48
C VAL A 120 36.95 9.87 20.21
N ASP A 121 35.98 10.62 20.71
CA ASP A 121 35.89 12.07 20.54
C ASP A 121 37.08 12.80 21.20
N LYS A 122 37.53 12.33 22.38
CA LYS A 122 38.76 12.82 23.04
C LYS A 122 40.03 12.58 22.22
N ARG A 123 40.09 11.47 21.47
CA ARG A 123 41.23 11.15 20.59
C ARG A 123 41.21 11.98 19.32
N LEU A 124 40.03 12.37 18.85
CA LEU A 124 39.86 13.21 17.66
C LEU A 124 40.21 14.69 17.91
N GLU A 125 40.06 15.20 19.13
CA GLU A 125 40.43 16.60 19.47
C GLU A 125 41.93 16.90 19.23
N ASN A 126 42.79 15.90 19.38
CA ASN A 126 44.23 16.04 19.21
C ASN A 126 44.73 15.57 17.83
N PHE A 127 43.83 15.21 16.92
CA PHE A 127 44.18 14.68 15.60
C PHE A 127 44.18 15.81 14.57
N THR A 128 45.21 16.65 14.59
CA THR A 128 45.49 17.60 13.51
C THR A 128 46.17 16.89 12.35
N LEU A 129 45.58 16.99 11.15
CA LEU A 129 46.04 16.38 9.90
C LEU A 129 47.42 16.86 9.38
N GLU A 130 48.12 17.71 10.13
CA GLU A 130 49.43 18.24 9.75
C GLU A 130 50.59 17.27 10.02
N ASP A 131 50.40 16.27 10.88
CA ASP A 131 51.44 15.29 11.25
C ASP A 131 51.57 14.11 10.25
N ALA A 132 50.69 14.02 9.24
CA ALA A 132 50.72 12.92 8.26
C ALA A 132 51.64 13.18 7.05
N LYS A 133 52.41 14.28 7.04
CA LYS A 133 53.26 14.67 5.90
C LYS A 133 54.73 14.88 6.25
N LYS A 134 55.24 14.12 7.20
CA LYS A 134 56.67 14.04 7.47
C LYS A 134 57.08 12.58 7.66
N ASP A 135 57.26 11.91 6.53
CA ASP A 135 58.35 10.96 6.24
C ASP A 135 58.34 10.66 4.73
#